data_AF-A0A177LXK1-F1
#
_entry.id   AF-A0A177LXK1-F1
#
_cell.length_a   1.000
_cell.length_b   1.000
_cell.length_c   1.000
_cell.angle_alpha   90.00
_cell.angle_beta   90.00
_cell.angle_gamma   90.00
#
_symmetry.space_group_name_H-M   'P 1'
#
loop_
_entity.id
_entity.type
_entity.pdbx_description
1 polymer ?
#
loop_
_entity_poly.entity_id
_entity_poly.type
_entity_poly.pdbx_seq_one_letter_code
_entity_poly.pdbx_strand_id
1 'polypeptide(L)'
;MGVNRKYFIQRGSEQTAVDNGRFNVTHQEVDRYIFKVLVPRNIELTYPYFHDGSVLSLADAVRFMGEVQLDKTFTHEETAKMVAYLGALTGEIKGKSLAHLTAADIQ
;
A
#
# COMPACT_ATOMS: atom_id res chain seq x y z
N MET A 1 -2.48 12.02 2.33
CA MET A 1 -3.04 10.69 2.01
C MET A 1 -4.52 10.81 2.29
N GLY A 2 -5.37 10.26 1.42
CA GLY A 2 -6.82 10.45 1.54
C GLY A 2 -7.29 11.73 0.86
N VAL A 3 -7.29 11.73 -0.48
CA VAL A 3 -7.78 12.85 -1.31
C VAL A 3 -9.29 13.09 -1.11
N ASN A 4 -10.07 12.01 -1.00
CA ASN A 4 -11.52 12.08 -0.90
C ASN A 4 -12.05 11.84 0.51
N ARG A 5 -11.36 11.05 1.34
CA ARG A 5 -11.72 10.84 2.76
C ARG A 5 -10.55 11.08 3.68
N LYS A 6 -10.85 11.47 4.93
CA LYS A 6 -9.86 11.78 5.96
C LYS A 6 -9.16 10.51 6.46
N TYR A 7 -8.08 10.12 5.79
CA TYR A 7 -7.26 8.94 6.08
C TYR A 7 -6.98 8.74 7.58
N PHE A 8 -6.45 9.76 8.27
CA PHE A 8 -6.03 9.63 9.67
C PHE A 8 -7.18 9.44 10.66
N ILE A 9 -8.38 9.93 10.32
CA ILE A 9 -9.59 9.66 11.12
C ILE A 9 -10.01 8.21 10.93
N GLN A 10 -10.01 7.73 9.68
CA GLN A 10 -10.41 6.36 9.36
C GLN A 10 -9.41 5.31 9.89
N ARG A 11 -8.11 5.64 9.93
CA ARG A 11 -7.07 4.82 10.55
C ARG A 11 -7.29 4.67 12.06
N GLY A 12 -7.76 5.71 12.73
CA GLY A 12 -8.14 5.69 14.15
C GLY A 12 -6.98 5.72 15.17
N SER A 13 -5.72 5.55 14.75
CA SER A 13 -4.56 5.67 15.65
C SER A 13 -4.04 7.11 15.74
N GLU A 14 -3.42 7.42 16.89
CA GLU A 14 -2.80 8.72 17.14
C GLU A 14 -1.82 9.12 16.05
N GLN A 15 -1.85 10.40 15.68
CA GLN A 15 -0.95 10.92 14.66
C GLN A 15 0.44 11.13 15.25
N THR A 16 1.45 10.66 14.54
CA THR A 16 2.85 10.80 14.92
C THR A 16 3.56 11.79 14.00
N ALA A 17 4.80 12.18 14.34
CA ALA A 17 5.59 13.06 13.48
C ALA A 17 5.81 12.47 12.06
N VAL A 18 5.82 11.14 11.91
CA VAL A 18 5.96 10.47 10.60
C VAL A 18 4.77 10.76 9.69
N ASP A 19 3.57 10.97 10.26
CA ASP A 19 2.35 11.23 9.51
C ASP A 19 2.39 12.56 8.75
N ASN A 20 3.25 13.50 9.14
CA ASN A 20 3.42 14.77 8.42
C ASN A 20 3.89 14.60 6.97
N GLY A 21 4.49 13.46 6.60
CA GLY A 21 4.87 13.15 5.22
C GLY A 21 5.89 14.14 4.65
N ARG A 22 5.66 14.61 3.42
CA ARG A 22 6.57 15.51 2.69
C ARG A 22 6.86 16.83 3.42
N PHE A 23 5.95 17.31 4.27
CA PHE A 23 6.18 18.48 5.13
C PHE A 23 7.46 18.34 5.99
N ASN A 24 7.79 17.14 6.46
CA ASN A 24 9.00 16.94 7.27
C ASN A 24 10.30 17.28 6.51
N VAL A 25 10.25 17.35 5.18
CA VAL A 25 11.37 17.70 4.31
C VAL A 25 11.26 19.14 3.82
N THR A 26 10.07 19.57 3.40
CA THR A 26 9.90 20.87 2.71
C THR A 26 9.53 22.00 3.65
N HIS A 27 9.01 21.70 4.84
CA HIS A 27 8.44 22.65 5.81
C HIS A 27 7.30 23.53 5.25
N GLN A 28 6.72 23.17 4.10
CA GLN A 28 5.59 23.87 3.50
C GLN A 28 4.28 23.22 3.91
N GLU A 29 3.36 23.98 4.50
CA GLU A 29 2.09 23.44 5.01
C GLU A 29 1.28 22.68 3.95
N VAL A 30 1.34 23.13 2.70
CA VAL A 30 0.69 22.48 1.55
C VAL A 30 1.19 21.07 1.27
N ASP A 31 2.38 20.71 1.75
CA ASP A 31 2.97 19.37 1.63
C ASP A 31 2.64 18.44 2.80
N ARG A 32 1.91 18.92 3.83
CA ARG A 32 1.53 18.10 4.97
C ARG A 32 0.64 16.95 4.52
N TYR A 33 0.95 15.76 5.02
CA TYR A 33 0.28 14.51 4.66
C TYR A 33 0.45 14.09 3.21
N ILE A 34 1.29 14.75 2.40
CA ILE A 34 1.61 14.27 1.05
C ILE A 34 2.69 13.18 1.15
N PHE A 35 2.47 12.05 0.48
CA PHE A 35 3.40 10.92 0.48
C PHE A 35 3.75 10.53 -0.95
N LYS A 36 4.94 9.94 -1.09
CA LYS A 36 5.37 9.33 -2.35
C LYS A 36 4.50 8.12 -2.67
N VAL A 37 4.02 8.05 -3.92
CA VAL A 37 3.41 6.83 -4.46
C VAL A 37 4.53 5.86 -4.86
N LEU A 38 4.54 4.67 -4.27
CA LEU A 38 5.49 3.62 -4.60
C LEU A 38 5.00 2.79 -5.78
N VAL A 39 5.94 2.26 -6.58
CA VAL A 39 5.63 1.30 -7.64
C VAL A 39 5.33 -0.05 -6.98
N PRO A 40 4.21 -0.73 -7.30
CA PRO A 40 3.74 -1.92 -6.59
C PRO A 40 4.46 -3.23 -6.99
N ARG A 41 5.72 -3.18 -7.42
CA ARG A 41 6.50 -4.41 -7.72
C ARG A 41 6.76 -5.17 -6.43
N ASN A 42 6.53 -6.49 -6.45
CA ASN A 42 6.67 -7.38 -5.30
C ASN A 42 5.81 -6.99 -4.09
N ILE A 43 4.72 -6.23 -4.28
CA ILE A 43 3.94 -5.67 -3.18
C ILE A 43 3.36 -6.76 -2.27
N GLU A 44 3.02 -7.91 -2.81
CA GLU A 44 2.53 -9.07 -2.05
C GLU A 44 3.52 -9.57 -1.00
N LEU A 45 4.82 -9.32 -1.20
CA LEU A 45 5.90 -9.79 -0.33
C LEU A 45 6.34 -8.76 0.72
N THR A 46 5.77 -7.56 0.71
CA THR A 46 6.25 -6.41 1.50
C THR A 46 5.18 -5.91 2.48
N TYR A 47 4.37 -6.80 3.04
CA TYR A 47 3.50 -6.45 4.15
C TYR A 47 4.32 -6.16 5.41
N PRO A 48 3.86 -5.29 6.33
CA PRO A 48 2.60 -4.54 6.30
C PRO A 48 2.62 -3.32 5.35
N TYR A 49 1.43 -2.84 4.98
CA TYR A 49 1.22 -1.80 3.97
C TYR A 49 1.06 -0.39 4.57
N PHE A 50 1.23 0.61 3.69
CA PHE A 50 1.25 2.06 3.97
C PHE A 50 2.50 2.54 4.72
N HIS A 51 2.62 3.85 4.93
CA HIS A 51 3.84 4.47 5.48
C HIS A 51 4.07 4.14 6.95
N ASP A 52 3.04 3.67 7.64
CA ASP A 52 3.02 3.36 9.06
C ASP A 52 2.83 1.87 9.37
N GLY A 53 2.71 1.02 8.34
CA GLY A 53 2.48 -0.41 8.50
C GLY A 53 1.14 -0.76 9.16
N SER A 54 0.15 0.14 9.12
CA SER A 54 -1.14 -0.03 9.80
C SER A 54 -2.02 -1.13 9.20
N VAL A 55 -1.76 -1.58 7.96
CA VAL A 55 -2.60 -2.54 7.26
C VAL A 55 -1.84 -3.82 6.93
N LEU A 56 -2.36 -4.97 7.38
CA LEU A 56 -1.67 -6.26 7.22
C LEU A 56 -2.04 -7.00 5.92
N SER A 57 -3.23 -6.75 5.38
CA SER A 57 -3.78 -7.48 4.24
C SER A 57 -3.77 -6.64 2.97
N LEU A 58 -3.36 -7.25 1.85
CA LEU A 58 -3.33 -6.56 0.55
C LEU A 58 -4.75 -6.20 0.10
N ALA A 59 -5.73 -7.07 0.38
CA ALA A 59 -7.13 -6.80 0.09
C ALA A 59 -7.66 -5.60 0.87
N ASP A 60 -7.25 -5.48 2.15
CA ASP A 60 -7.64 -4.35 3.00
C ASP A 60 -6.99 -3.07 2.49
N ALA A 61 -5.71 -3.13 2.09
CA ALA A 61 -5.01 -1.99 1.52
C ALA A 61 -5.68 -1.50 0.22
N VAL A 62 -6.10 -2.41 -0.66
CA VAL A 62 -6.84 -2.09 -1.89
C VAL A 62 -8.17 -1.41 -1.58
N ARG A 63 -8.98 -1.99 -0.69
CA ARG A 63 -10.28 -1.42 -0.29
C ARG A 63 -10.10 -0.04 0.33
N PHE A 64 -9.15 0.09 1.25
CA PHE A 64 -8.85 1.35 1.93
C PHE A 64 -8.42 2.43 0.93
N MET A 65 -7.58 2.10 -0.04
CA MET A 65 -7.18 3.04 -1.10
C MET A 65 -8.35 3.44 -2.00
N GLY A 66 -9.25 2.51 -2.34
CA GLY A 66 -10.49 2.81 -3.07
C GLY A 66 -11.33 3.88 -2.36
N GLU A 67 -11.55 3.70 -1.07
CA GLU A 67 -12.36 4.62 -0.27
C GLU A 67 -11.67 5.97 -0.07
N VAL A 68 -10.42 5.98 0.41
CA VAL A 68 -9.77 7.24 0.81
C VAL A 68 -9.31 8.07 -0.36
N GLN A 69 -8.90 7.44 -1.47
CA GLN A 69 -8.39 8.16 -2.63
C GLN A 69 -9.42 8.40 -3.71
N LEU A 70 -10.43 7.54 -3.87
CA LEU A 70 -11.37 7.60 -4.99
C LEU A 70 -12.83 7.71 -4.57
N ASP A 71 -13.14 7.66 -3.27
CA ASP A 71 -14.51 7.55 -2.75
C ASP A 71 -15.29 6.37 -3.33
N LYS A 72 -14.60 5.24 -3.57
CA LYS A 72 -15.19 4.03 -4.15
C LYS A 72 -15.15 2.88 -3.15
N THR A 73 -16.27 2.22 -2.99
CA THR A 73 -16.37 0.93 -2.32
C THR A 73 -16.38 -0.16 -3.37
N PHE A 74 -15.37 -1.02 -3.34
CA PHE A 74 -15.27 -2.16 -4.24
C PHE A 74 -15.99 -3.37 -3.67
N THR A 75 -16.60 -4.16 -4.56
CA THR A 75 -17.11 -5.48 -4.20
C THR A 75 -15.96 -6.43 -3.84
N HIS A 76 -16.30 -7.55 -3.21
CA HIS A 76 -15.33 -8.60 -2.92
C HIS A 76 -14.64 -9.12 -4.19
N GLU A 77 -15.40 -9.31 -5.27
CA GLU A 77 -14.88 -9.81 -6.55
C GLU A 77 -13.93 -8.81 -7.22
N GLU A 78 -14.28 -7.53 -7.24
CA GLU A 78 -13.40 -6.48 -7.77
C GLU A 78 -12.11 -6.38 -6.97
N THR A 79 -12.22 -6.44 -5.63
CA THR A 79 -11.05 -6.45 -4.74
C THR A 79 -10.16 -7.66 -5.03
N ALA A 80 -10.74 -8.85 -5.18
CA ALA A 80 -10.00 -10.07 -5.50
C ALA A 80 -9.27 -9.97 -6.85
N LYS A 81 -9.92 -9.41 -7.88
CA LYS A 81 -9.28 -9.17 -9.19
C LYS A 81 -8.10 -8.21 -9.10
N MET A 82 -8.23 -7.14 -8.32
CA MET A 82 -7.14 -6.19 -8.08
C MET A 82 -5.99 -6.81 -7.30
N VAL A 83 -6.28 -7.59 -6.25
CA VAL A 83 -5.26 -8.33 -5.49
C VAL A 83 -4.54 -9.34 -6.39
N ALA A 84 -5.26 -10.08 -7.23
CA ALA A 84 -4.65 -11.00 -8.19
C ALA A 84 -3.73 -10.26 -9.19
N TYR A 85 -4.14 -9.11 -9.70
CA TYR A 85 -3.29 -8.27 -10.55
C TYR A 85 -2.03 -7.82 -9.80
N LEU A 86 -2.14 -7.37 -8.55
CA LEU A 86 -1.00 -6.95 -7.75
C LEU A 86 -0.05 -8.12 -7.43
N GLY A 87 -0.56 -9.32 -7.20
CA GLY A 87 0.25 -10.54 -7.05
C GLY A 87 1.03 -10.89 -8.32
N ALA A 88 0.45 -10.64 -9.50
CA ALA A 88 1.13 -10.80 -10.79
C ALA A 88 2.30 -9.79 -11.00
N LEU A 89 2.45 -8.80 -10.12
CA LEU A 89 3.60 -7.88 -10.12
C LEU A 89 4.78 -8.41 -9.30
N THR A 90 4.66 -9.60 -8.72
CA THR A 90 5.75 -10.32 -8.08
C THR A 90 6.71 -10.85 -9.15
N GLY A 91 7.98 -10.50 -9.01
CA GLY A 91 9.03 -10.90 -9.95
C GLY A 91 9.31 -12.41 -9.93
N GLU A 92 10.14 -12.83 -10.87
CA GLU A 92 10.59 -14.22 -11.00
C GLU A 92 12.11 -14.30 -11.11
N ILE A 93 12.68 -15.39 -10.62
CA ILE A 93 14.08 -15.77 -10.81
C ILE A 93 14.11 -17.15 -11.47
N LYS A 94 14.81 -17.29 -12.59
CA LYS A 94 14.87 -18.53 -13.39
C LYS A 94 13.47 -19.12 -13.70
N GLY A 95 12.49 -18.25 -13.94
CA GLY A 95 11.09 -18.64 -14.22
C GLY A 95 10.28 -19.09 -13.01
N LYS A 96 10.78 -18.89 -11.78
CA LYS A 96 10.08 -19.18 -10.53
C LYS A 96 9.74 -17.90 -9.79
N SER A 97 8.47 -17.75 -9.38
CA SER A 97 8.01 -16.60 -8.60
C SER A 97 8.77 -16.43 -7.30
N LEU A 98 9.09 -15.19 -6.95
CA LEU A 98 9.70 -14.81 -5.67
C LEU A 98 8.84 -15.23 -4.47
N ALA A 99 7.52 -15.36 -4.63
CA ALA A 99 6.62 -15.84 -3.56
C ALA A 99 6.82 -17.32 -3.19
N HIS A 100 7.44 -18.09 -4.09
CA HIS A 100 7.65 -19.53 -3.94
C HIS A 100 9.13 -19.92 -4.05
N LEU A 101 10.03 -18.94 -4.03
CA LEU A 101 11.46 -19.17 -4.16
C LEU A 101 12.03 -19.79 -2.87
N THR A 102 12.93 -20.74 -3.04
CA THR A 102 13.66 -21.41 -1.95
C THR A 102 15.16 -21.21 -2.14
N ALA A 103 15.95 -21.46 -1.09
CA ALA A 103 17.40 -21.34 -1.16
C ALA A 103 18.03 -22.24 -2.26
N ALA A 104 17.43 -23.39 -2.55
CA ALA A 104 17.90 -24.31 -3.59
C ALA A 104 17.76 -23.75 -5.01
N ASP A 105 16.81 -22.84 -5.25
CA ASP A 105 16.57 -22.26 -6.58
C ASP A 105 17.62 -21.20 -6.96
N ILE A 106 18.38 -20.69 -5.97
CA ILE A 106 19.34 -19.59 -6.11
C ILE A 106 20.75 -20.10 -6.47
N GLN A 107 21.05 -21.37 -6.21
CA GLN A 107 22.31 -22.03 -6.59
C GLN A 107 22.40 -22.28 -8.10
#